data_AF-A0A964H9X6-F1
#
_entry.id   AF-A0A964H9X6-F1
#
_cell.length_a   1.000
_cell.length_b   1.000
_cell.length_c   1.000
_cell.angle_alpha   90.00
_cell.angle_beta   90.00
_cell.angle_gamma   90.00
#
_symmetry.space_group_name_H-M   'P 1'
#
loop_
_entity.id
_entity.type
_entity.pdbx_description
1 polymer ?
#
loop_
_entity_poly.entity_id
_entity_poly.type
_entity_poly.pdbx_seq_one_letter_code
_entity_poly.pdbx_strand_id
1 'polypeptide(L)'
;MSKTQKLSALLAALAIVLLAAYLDNQYLHLFVPLAFAHCDTMDGPVIKDARQALATGEVDLVLKWVRPDDEAEVRTAFKQAREVRKLGPKAKELADRHFFETLVRIHRAGEGVAYTGILPAGAEVEPGIEAADKAVETGQGDALAKDVSEHIAQTIRQRFAKVAEARKRMNESVASGREYVEAYVAFIHYVEKLHQLASGAGLHHEGGGARAPEMHQH
;
A
#
# COMPACT_ATOMS: atom_id res chain seq x y z
N MET A 1 42.12 -34.22 3.83
CA MET A 1 42.18 -32.76 3.58
C MET A 1 43.18 -32.12 4.52
N SER A 2 44.10 -31.31 3.99
CA SER A 2 45.02 -30.50 4.77
C SER A 2 44.28 -29.42 5.59
N LYS A 3 44.91 -28.90 6.64
CA LYS A 3 44.35 -27.79 7.44
C LYS A 3 43.99 -26.59 6.56
N THR A 4 44.80 -26.32 5.54
CA THR A 4 44.58 -25.26 4.55
C THR A 4 43.32 -25.51 3.71
N GLN A 5 43.10 -26.75 3.26
CA GLN A 5 41.89 -27.10 2.50
C GLN A 5 40.61 -26.99 3.34
N LYS A 6 40.67 -27.31 4.64
CA LYS A 6 39.53 -27.12 5.56
C LYS A 6 39.23 -25.64 5.80
N LEU A 7 40.26 -24.80 5.93
CA LEU A 7 40.11 -23.36 6.14
C LEU A 7 39.54 -22.65 4.90
N SER A 8 40.01 -23.01 3.71
CA SER A 8 39.48 -22.49 2.45
C SER A 8 38.02 -22.90 2.22
N ALA A 9 37.64 -24.14 2.55
CA ALA A 9 36.26 -24.59 2.47
C ALA A 9 35.33 -23.86 3.45
N LEU A 10 35.80 -23.56 4.66
CA LEU A 10 35.04 -22.84 5.68
C LEU A 10 34.80 -21.37 5.28
N LEU A 11 35.83 -20.71 4.72
CA LEU A 11 35.73 -19.32 4.24
C LEU A 11 34.82 -19.20 3.01
N ALA A 12 34.86 -20.18 2.10
CA ALA A 12 33.95 -20.23 0.96
C ALA A 12 32.49 -20.45 1.40
N ALA A 13 32.24 -21.34 2.36
CA ALA A 13 30.91 -21.56 2.92
C ALA A 13 30.38 -20.30 3.64
N LEU A 14 31.23 -19.61 4.42
CA LEU A 14 30.86 -18.36 5.09
C LEU A 14 30.55 -17.24 4.09
N ALA A 15 31.34 -17.11 3.01
CA ALA A 15 31.08 -16.14 1.95
C ALA A 15 29.75 -16.41 1.22
N ILE A 16 29.39 -17.68 1.00
CA ILE A 16 28.11 -18.06 0.39
C ILE A 16 26.94 -17.75 1.33
N VAL A 17 27.08 -18.00 2.63
CA VAL A 17 26.03 -17.67 3.63
C VAL A 17 25.87 -16.15 3.76
N LEU A 18 26.96 -15.39 3.76
CA LEU A 18 26.90 -13.92 3.80
C LEU A 18 26.35 -13.31 2.51
N LEU A 19 26.65 -13.90 1.34
CA LEU A 19 26.09 -13.49 0.05
C LEU A 19 24.59 -13.83 -0.03
N ALA A 20 24.19 -15.01 0.46
CA ALA A 20 22.77 -15.38 0.57
C ALA A 20 22.01 -14.43 1.51
N ALA A 21 22.58 -14.09 2.67
CA ALA A 21 21.98 -13.12 3.60
C ALA A 21 21.96 -11.68 3.05
N TYR A 22 22.96 -11.28 2.24
CA TYR A 22 23.00 -9.98 1.57
C TYR A 22 21.96 -9.88 0.44
N LEU A 23 21.71 -10.98 -0.28
CA LEU A 23 20.70 -11.05 -1.33
C LEU A 23 19.28 -11.23 -0.77
N ASP A 24 19.09 -11.93 0.35
CA ASP A 24 17.78 -12.04 1.02
C ASP A 24 17.28 -10.68 1.54
N ASN A 25 18.20 -9.82 2.00
CA ASN A 25 17.86 -8.52 2.59
C ASN A 25 17.59 -7.41 1.55
N GLN A 26 17.76 -7.69 0.25
CA GLN A 26 17.43 -6.74 -0.83
C GLN A 26 16.19 -7.11 -1.64
N TYR A 27 15.67 -8.35 -1.50
CA TYR A 27 14.54 -8.84 -2.30
C TYR A 27 13.35 -9.35 -1.50
N LEU A 28 13.43 -9.43 -0.16
CA LEU A 28 12.28 -9.76 0.69
C LEU A 28 11.52 -8.51 1.17
N HIS A 29 11.31 -7.56 0.26
CA HIS A 29 10.13 -6.70 0.34
C HIS A 29 9.03 -7.40 -0.43
N LEU A 30 8.43 -8.43 0.20
CA LEU A 30 7.08 -8.82 -0.17
C LEU A 30 6.26 -7.53 -0.08
N PHE A 31 5.95 -6.94 -1.23
CA PHE A 31 5.01 -5.82 -1.33
C PHE A 31 3.70 -6.36 -0.78
N VAL A 32 3.47 -6.21 0.53
CA VAL A 32 2.14 -6.38 1.08
C VAL A 32 1.44 -5.07 0.77
N PRO A 33 0.53 -5.04 -0.19
CA PRO A 33 -0.12 -3.83 -0.63
C PRO A 33 -1.24 -3.51 0.37
N LEU A 34 -0.90 -3.23 1.63
CA LEU A 34 -1.91 -2.94 2.68
C LEU A 34 -2.77 -1.73 2.32
N ALA A 35 -2.21 -0.75 1.60
CA ALA A 35 -2.94 0.37 0.97
C ALA A 35 -4.14 -0.07 0.12
N PHE A 36 -3.99 -1.22 -0.54
CA PHE A 36 -4.96 -1.76 -1.49
C PHE A 36 -5.97 -2.71 -0.84
N ALA A 37 -5.79 -3.05 0.43
CA ALA A 37 -6.61 -4.02 1.15
C ALA A 37 -7.91 -3.42 1.70
N HIS A 38 -8.03 -2.09 1.83
CA HIS A 38 -9.21 -1.51 2.47
C HIS A 38 -10.46 -1.62 1.59
N CYS A 39 -10.33 -1.30 0.30
CA CYS A 39 -11.43 -1.32 -0.68
C CYS A 39 -11.98 -2.72 -0.98
N ASP A 40 -11.24 -3.79 -0.69
CA ASP A 40 -11.66 -5.19 -0.87
C ASP A 40 -11.92 -5.93 0.45
N THR A 41 -12.08 -5.22 1.58
CA THR A 41 -12.58 -5.83 2.84
C THR A 41 -14.11 -5.85 2.93
N MET A 42 -14.66 -6.83 3.67
CA MET A 42 -16.10 -6.89 4.00
C MET A 42 -16.64 -5.65 4.72
N ASP A 43 -15.77 -4.90 5.39
CA ASP A 43 -16.10 -3.67 6.13
C ASP A 43 -15.66 -2.40 5.37
N GLY A 44 -15.09 -2.56 4.18
CA GLY A 44 -14.53 -1.50 3.37
C GLY A 44 -15.60 -0.63 2.69
N PRO A 45 -15.21 0.55 2.19
CA PRO A 45 -16.14 1.55 1.65
C PRO A 45 -16.93 1.04 0.45
N VAL A 46 -16.31 0.27 -0.44
CA VAL A 46 -16.97 -0.33 -1.62
C VAL A 46 -18.13 -1.24 -1.20
N ILE A 47 -17.90 -2.10 -0.19
CA ILE A 47 -18.93 -3.04 0.30
C ILE A 47 -19.98 -2.32 1.15
N LYS A 48 -19.61 -1.30 1.93
CA LYS A 48 -20.58 -0.43 2.63
C LYS A 48 -21.59 0.16 1.64
N ASP A 49 -21.12 0.75 0.55
CA ASP A 49 -22.00 1.31 -0.49
C ASP A 49 -22.77 0.23 -1.24
N ALA A 50 -22.18 -0.93 -1.51
CA ALA A 50 -22.88 -2.06 -2.14
C ALA A 50 -24.05 -2.57 -1.30
N ARG A 51 -23.89 -2.64 0.03
CA ARG A 51 -24.97 -2.99 0.95
C ARG A 51 -26.10 -1.97 0.90
N GLN A 52 -25.75 -0.68 0.92
CA GLN A 52 -26.73 0.40 0.83
C GLN A 52 -27.48 0.36 -0.51
N ALA A 53 -26.76 0.26 -1.63
CA ALA A 53 -27.31 0.13 -2.97
C ALA A 53 -28.30 -1.04 -3.06
N LEU A 54 -27.92 -2.23 -2.59
CA LEU A 54 -28.81 -3.37 -2.61
C LEU A 54 -30.05 -3.15 -1.74
N ALA A 55 -29.89 -2.54 -0.56
CA ALA A 55 -30.99 -2.26 0.36
C ALA A 55 -32.00 -1.27 -0.23
N THR A 56 -31.53 -0.15 -0.79
CA THR A 56 -32.39 0.91 -1.35
C THR A 56 -32.87 0.60 -2.76
N GLY A 57 -32.12 -0.19 -3.52
CA GLY A 57 -32.36 -0.39 -4.96
C GLY A 57 -31.64 0.64 -5.84
N GLU A 58 -30.83 1.53 -5.26
CA GLU A 58 -30.15 2.61 -5.97
C GLU A 58 -28.76 2.17 -6.46
N VAL A 59 -28.66 1.80 -7.75
CA VAL A 59 -27.40 1.31 -8.33
C VAL A 59 -26.33 2.39 -8.42
N ASP A 60 -26.71 3.66 -8.57
CA ASP A 60 -25.74 4.75 -8.77
C ASP A 60 -24.80 4.95 -7.56
N LEU A 61 -25.20 4.46 -6.37
CA LEU A 61 -24.35 4.44 -5.19
C LEU A 61 -23.06 3.63 -5.37
N VAL A 62 -23.07 2.60 -6.23
CA VAL A 62 -21.88 1.76 -6.48
C VAL A 62 -21.12 2.13 -7.75
N LEU A 63 -21.76 2.82 -8.70
CA LEU A 63 -21.14 3.08 -10.01
C LEU A 63 -19.98 4.08 -9.91
N LYS A 64 -19.99 4.95 -8.89
CA LYS A 64 -18.86 5.83 -8.56
C LYS A 64 -17.55 5.10 -8.24
N TRP A 65 -17.59 3.79 -7.95
CA TRP A 65 -16.42 2.98 -7.64
C TRP A 65 -15.82 2.28 -8.86
N VAL A 66 -16.43 2.36 -10.03
CA VAL A 66 -15.96 1.67 -11.24
C VAL A 66 -15.74 2.66 -12.38
N ARG A 67 -15.01 2.24 -13.42
CA ARG A 67 -14.83 3.07 -14.61
C ARG A 67 -16.15 3.11 -15.40
N PRO A 68 -16.40 4.19 -16.17
CA PRO A 68 -17.61 4.29 -17.00
C PRO A 68 -17.85 3.08 -17.92
N ASP A 69 -16.78 2.55 -18.52
CA ASP A 69 -16.86 1.40 -19.45
C ASP A 69 -17.28 0.09 -18.76
N ASP A 70 -17.08 -0.02 -17.44
CA ASP A 70 -17.41 -1.22 -16.67
C ASP A 70 -18.82 -1.16 -16.03
N GLU A 71 -19.52 -0.02 -16.13
CA GLU A 71 -20.83 0.19 -15.48
C GLU A 71 -21.89 -0.84 -15.92
N ALA A 72 -21.87 -1.24 -17.19
CA ALA A 72 -22.85 -2.16 -17.75
C ALA A 72 -22.84 -3.54 -17.05
N GLU A 73 -21.64 -4.03 -16.69
CA GLU A 73 -21.46 -5.28 -15.97
C GLU A 73 -21.99 -5.16 -14.53
N VAL A 74 -21.65 -4.06 -13.83
CA VAL A 74 -22.14 -3.78 -12.47
C VAL A 74 -23.66 -3.67 -12.43
N ARG A 75 -24.28 -2.93 -13.37
CA ARG A 75 -25.74 -2.78 -13.46
C ARG A 75 -26.43 -4.13 -13.67
N THR A 76 -25.84 -5.00 -14.50
CA THR A 76 -26.36 -6.35 -14.76
C THR A 76 -26.30 -7.21 -13.50
N ALA A 77 -25.15 -7.28 -12.84
CA ALA A 77 -24.97 -8.05 -11.61
C ALA A 77 -25.87 -7.53 -10.48
N PHE A 78 -26.02 -6.20 -10.36
CA PHE A 78 -26.90 -5.57 -9.38
C PHE A 78 -28.36 -5.99 -9.57
N LYS A 79 -28.85 -5.95 -10.81
CA LYS A 79 -30.22 -6.37 -11.14
C LYS A 79 -30.44 -7.85 -10.81
N GLN A 80 -29.49 -8.72 -11.15
CA GLN A 80 -29.58 -10.15 -10.83
C GLN A 80 -29.61 -10.39 -9.33
N ALA A 81 -28.72 -9.75 -8.57
CA ALA A 81 -28.68 -9.86 -7.12
C ALA A 81 -29.99 -9.39 -6.46
N ARG A 82 -30.55 -8.28 -6.94
CA ARG A 82 -31.85 -7.74 -6.50
C ARG A 82 -33.02 -8.69 -6.73
N GLU A 83 -33.02 -9.47 -7.81
CA GLU A 83 -34.06 -10.48 -8.05
C GLU A 83 -33.86 -11.72 -7.18
N VAL A 84 -32.65 -12.29 -7.15
CA VAL A 84 -32.36 -13.53 -6.42
C VAL A 84 -32.52 -13.34 -4.91
N ARG A 85 -32.17 -12.17 -4.37
CA ARG A 85 -32.27 -11.93 -2.93
C ARG A 85 -33.69 -11.94 -2.37
N LYS A 86 -34.72 -11.84 -3.24
CA LYS A 86 -36.12 -11.94 -2.85
C LYS A 86 -36.55 -13.39 -2.56
N LEU A 87 -35.77 -14.38 -2.98
CA LEU A 87 -36.12 -15.81 -2.87
C LEU A 87 -35.91 -16.40 -1.47
N GLY A 88 -35.47 -15.59 -0.50
CA GLY A 88 -35.34 -15.96 0.91
C GLY A 88 -33.97 -15.65 1.50
N PRO A 89 -33.77 -15.88 2.82
CA PRO A 89 -32.56 -15.44 3.52
C PRO A 89 -31.25 -16.01 2.97
N LYS A 90 -31.21 -17.31 2.65
CA LYS A 90 -30.02 -17.95 2.08
C LYS A 90 -29.71 -17.46 0.65
N ALA A 91 -30.76 -17.25 -0.16
CA ALA A 91 -30.61 -16.71 -1.51
C ALA A 91 -30.12 -15.26 -1.46
N LYS A 92 -30.60 -14.46 -0.50
CA LYS A 92 -30.10 -13.11 -0.23
C LYS A 92 -28.61 -13.11 0.09
N GLU A 93 -28.15 -13.98 1.00
CA GLU A 93 -26.74 -14.04 1.36
C GLU A 93 -25.84 -14.35 0.15
N LEU A 94 -26.22 -15.36 -0.65
CA LEU A 94 -25.49 -15.73 -1.86
C LEU A 94 -25.51 -14.63 -2.93
N ALA A 95 -26.67 -14.01 -3.15
CA ALA A 95 -26.83 -12.91 -4.11
C ALA A 95 -26.02 -11.68 -3.72
N ASP A 96 -26.10 -11.27 -2.45
CA ASP A 96 -25.34 -10.14 -1.92
C ASP A 96 -23.83 -10.42 -2.03
N ARG A 97 -23.36 -11.62 -1.63
CA ARG A 97 -21.95 -12.03 -1.74
C ARG A 97 -21.46 -12.00 -3.19
N HIS A 98 -22.20 -12.61 -4.11
CA HIS A 98 -21.84 -12.64 -5.53
C HIS A 98 -21.72 -11.23 -6.13
N PHE A 99 -22.63 -10.33 -5.75
CA PHE A 99 -22.56 -8.94 -6.18
C PHE A 99 -21.33 -8.22 -5.61
N PHE A 100 -21.01 -8.42 -4.33
CA PHE A 100 -19.81 -7.83 -3.73
C PHE A 100 -18.54 -8.29 -4.44
N GLU A 101 -18.39 -9.59 -4.70
CA GLU A 101 -17.21 -10.15 -5.38
C GLU A 101 -17.08 -9.58 -6.80
N THR A 102 -18.20 -9.42 -7.50
CA THR A 102 -18.23 -8.84 -8.85
C THR A 102 -17.82 -7.36 -8.82
N LEU A 103 -18.41 -6.57 -7.93
CA LEU A 103 -18.12 -5.14 -7.80
C LEU A 103 -16.65 -4.91 -7.42
N VAL A 104 -16.17 -5.62 -6.40
CA VAL A 104 -14.77 -5.52 -5.96
C VAL A 104 -13.83 -5.92 -7.08
N ARG A 105 -14.06 -7.05 -7.77
CA ARG A 105 -13.22 -7.45 -8.90
C ARG A 105 -13.12 -6.36 -9.98
N ILE A 106 -14.24 -5.75 -10.34
CA ILE A 106 -14.29 -4.68 -11.36
C ILE A 106 -13.57 -3.42 -10.87
N HIS A 107 -13.84 -2.99 -9.64
CA HIS A 107 -13.15 -1.86 -9.01
C HIS A 107 -11.63 -2.04 -9.03
N ARG A 108 -11.15 -3.21 -8.58
CA ARG A 108 -9.73 -3.59 -8.56
C ARG A 108 -9.11 -3.58 -9.94
N ALA A 109 -9.81 -4.11 -10.94
CA ALA A 109 -9.35 -4.07 -12.32
C ALA A 109 -9.23 -2.62 -12.83
N GLY A 110 -10.12 -1.72 -12.40
CA GLY A 110 -10.04 -0.29 -12.66
C GLY A 110 -8.80 0.39 -12.05
N GLU A 111 -8.33 -0.10 -10.91
CA GLU A 111 -7.07 0.32 -10.26
C GLU A 111 -5.82 -0.32 -10.89
N GLY A 112 -5.99 -1.24 -11.85
CA GLY A 112 -4.89 -2.04 -12.42
C GLY A 112 -4.38 -3.13 -11.49
N VAL A 113 -5.15 -3.52 -10.47
CA VAL A 113 -4.77 -4.52 -9.46
C VAL A 113 -5.58 -5.80 -9.64
N ALA A 114 -4.93 -6.94 -9.47
CA ALA A 114 -5.59 -8.23 -9.56
C ALA A 114 -6.59 -8.43 -8.39
N TYR A 115 -7.70 -9.10 -8.66
CA TYR A 115 -8.65 -9.52 -7.64
C TYR A 115 -8.15 -10.77 -6.91
N THR A 116 -8.02 -10.70 -5.59
CA THR A 116 -7.53 -11.79 -4.72
C THR A 116 -8.59 -12.32 -3.75
N GLY A 117 -9.86 -11.96 -3.95
CA GLY A 117 -10.93 -12.26 -2.99
C GLY A 117 -11.31 -11.05 -2.14
N ILE A 118 -12.42 -11.18 -1.41
CA ILE A 118 -12.82 -10.20 -0.40
C ILE A 118 -12.25 -10.64 0.96
N LEU A 119 -11.53 -9.75 1.62
CA LEU A 119 -11.00 -9.99 2.96
C LEU A 119 -12.13 -10.02 4.00
N PRO A 120 -12.03 -10.87 5.04
CA PRO A 120 -13.08 -11.00 6.05
C PRO A 120 -13.30 -9.69 6.82
N ALA A 121 -14.44 -9.59 7.48
CA ALA A 121 -14.72 -8.48 8.40
C ALA A 121 -13.70 -8.48 9.54
N GLY A 122 -13.24 -7.29 9.94
CA GLY A 122 -12.17 -7.12 10.92
C GLY A 122 -10.77 -7.55 10.44
N ALA A 123 -10.56 -7.72 9.13
CA ALA A 123 -9.20 -7.85 8.59
C ALA A 123 -8.36 -6.62 8.95
N GLU A 124 -7.08 -6.84 9.25
CA GLU A 124 -6.17 -5.77 9.64
C GLU A 124 -5.94 -4.81 8.47
N VAL A 125 -6.14 -3.52 8.74
CA VAL A 125 -5.91 -2.42 7.80
C VAL A 125 -4.78 -1.58 8.40
N GLU A 126 -3.87 -1.09 7.57
CA GLU A 126 -2.79 -0.21 8.02
C GLU A 126 -3.39 1.00 8.77
N PRO A 127 -2.93 1.32 10.00
CA PRO A 127 -3.52 2.38 10.82
C PRO A 127 -3.60 3.74 10.11
N GLY A 128 -2.64 4.04 9.23
CA GLY A 128 -2.65 5.27 8.44
C GLY A 128 -3.82 5.34 7.45
N ILE A 129 -4.23 4.21 6.88
CA ILE A 129 -5.40 4.12 5.98
C ILE A 129 -6.68 4.25 6.78
N GLU A 130 -6.80 3.51 7.89
CA GLU A 130 -7.98 3.58 8.76
C GLU A 130 -8.22 5.02 9.26
N ALA A 131 -7.14 5.70 9.67
CA ALA A 131 -7.20 7.10 10.07
C ALA A 131 -7.61 8.02 8.91
N ALA A 132 -7.11 7.77 7.71
CA ALA A 132 -7.46 8.55 6.52
C ALA A 132 -8.94 8.38 6.14
N ASP A 133 -9.43 7.15 6.08
CA ASP A 133 -10.84 6.84 5.79
C ASP A 133 -11.77 7.47 6.83
N LYS A 134 -11.44 7.35 8.11
CA LYS A 134 -12.19 8.00 9.18
C LYS A 134 -12.19 9.53 9.03
N ALA A 135 -11.07 10.13 8.63
CA ALA A 135 -10.99 11.56 8.42
C ALA A 135 -11.88 12.02 7.24
N VAL A 136 -11.99 11.21 6.18
CA VAL A 136 -12.93 11.45 5.07
C VAL A 136 -14.38 11.33 5.54
N GLU A 137 -14.72 10.27 6.27
CA GLU A 137 -16.09 10.03 6.78
C GLU A 137 -16.55 11.15 7.75
N THR A 138 -15.63 11.68 8.56
CA THR A 138 -15.95 12.64 9.63
C THR A 138 -15.61 14.10 9.30
N GLY A 139 -14.98 14.36 8.15
CA GLY A 139 -14.50 15.69 7.76
C GLY A 139 -13.31 16.19 8.59
N GLN A 140 -12.56 15.30 9.25
CA GLN A 140 -11.48 15.64 10.19
C GLN A 140 -10.10 15.72 9.52
N GLY A 141 -10.01 16.33 8.33
CA GLY A 141 -8.77 16.44 7.56
C GLY A 141 -7.62 17.11 8.32
N ASP A 142 -7.90 18.20 9.04
CA ASP A 142 -6.88 18.91 9.83
C ASP A 142 -6.33 18.07 10.99
N ALA A 143 -7.19 17.26 11.63
CA ALA A 143 -6.77 16.39 12.72
C ALA A 143 -5.82 15.29 12.21
N LEU A 144 -6.13 14.69 11.05
CA LEU A 144 -5.25 13.74 10.38
C LEU A 144 -3.91 14.38 10.00
N ALA A 145 -3.95 15.56 9.37
CA ALA A 145 -2.74 16.27 8.97
C ALA A 145 -1.82 16.59 10.17
N LYS A 146 -2.42 16.99 11.30
CA LYS A 146 -1.70 17.22 12.54
C LYS A 146 -1.05 15.94 13.07
N ASP A 147 -1.81 14.86 13.21
CA ASP A 147 -1.32 13.59 13.75
C ASP A 147 -0.15 13.03 12.93
N VAL A 148 -0.32 12.98 11.59
CA VAL A 148 0.73 12.54 10.66
C VAL A 148 1.97 13.43 10.77
N SER A 149 1.80 14.75 10.81
CA SER A 149 2.92 15.70 10.90
C SER A 149 3.65 15.59 12.24
N GLU A 150 2.94 15.38 13.34
CA GLU A 150 3.52 15.22 14.67
C GLU A 150 4.35 13.93 14.76
N HIS A 151 3.84 12.82 14.20
CA HIS A 151 4.56 11.55 14.14
C HIS A 151 5.85 11.67 13.30
N ILE A 152 5.78 12.32 12.13
CA ILE A 152 6.94 12.59 11.28
C ILE A 152 7.95 13.47 12.02
N ALA A 153 7.50 14.56 12.65
CA ALA A 153 8.37 15.46 13.40
C ALA A 153 9.06 14.75 14.57
N GLN A 154 8.36 13.87 15.29
CA GLN A 154 8.96 13.06 16.35
C GLN A 154 10.04 12.12 15.81
N THR A 155 9.78 11.44 14.69
CA THR A 155 10.75 10.54 14.05
C THR A 155 12.00 11.29 13.57
N ILE A 156 11.83 12.49 13.00
CA ILE A 156 12.95 13.38 12.62
C ILE A 156 13.81 13.71 13.85
N ARG A 157 13.18 14.15 14.96
CA ARG A 157 13.91 14.49 16.19
C ARG A 157 14.68 13.30 16.75
N GLN A 158 14.08 12.11 16.76
CA GLN A 158 14.72 10.88 17.25
C GLN A 158 15.95 10.50 16.40
N ARG A 159 15.81 10.50 15.07
CA ARG A 159 16.92 10.18 14.17
C ARG A 159 18.04 11.22 14.25
N PHE A 160 17.68 12.50 14.29
CA PHE A 160 18.65 13.58 14.47
C PHE A 160 19.43 13.47 15.78
N ALA A 161 18.77 13.14 16.89
CA ALA A 161 19.44 12.92 18.18
C ALA A 161 20.50 11.81 18.09
N LYS A 162 20.23 10.71 17.38
CA LYS A 162 21.22 9.64 17.14
C LYS A 162 22.44 10.15 16.37
N VAL A 163 22.22 10.93 15.32
CA VAL A 163 23.30 11.56 14.54
C VAL A 163 24.12 12.50 15.42
N ALA A 164 23.45 13.35 16.21
CA ALA A 164 24.10 14.33 17.08
C ALA A 164 24.96 13.65 18.16
N GLU A 165 24.49 12.56 18.77
CA GLU A 165 25.28 11.79 19.74
C GLU A 165 26.49 11.11 19.10
N ALA A 166 26.32 10.45 17.95
CA ALA A 166 27.44 9.81 17.24
C ALA A 166 28.49 10.84 16.79
N ARG A 167 28.05 12.04 16.37
CA ARG A 167 28.92 13.14 15.94
C ARG A 167 29.91 13.58 17.01
N LYS A 168 29.56 13.51 18.30
CA LYS A 168 30.44 13.92 19.41
C LYS A 168 31.77 13.15 19.44
N ARG A 169 31.75 11.91 18.96
CA ARG A 169 32.87 10.95 19.04
C ARG A 169 33.42 10.55 17.66
N MET A 170 32.93 11.15 16.58
CA MET A 170 33.20 10.71 15.21
C MET A 170 34.69 10.71 14.81
N ASN A 171 35.52 11.50 15.50
CA ASN A 171 36.95 11.62 15.21
C ASN A 171 37.85 10.87 16.22
N GLU A 172 37.27 10.15 17.18
CA GLU A 172 38.03 9.40 18.19
C GLU A 172 38.69 8.14 17.57
N SER A 173 38.05 7.54 16.56
CA SER A 173 38.58 6.40 15.82
C SER A 173 37.87 6.23 14.48
N VAL A 174 38.44 5.42 13.58
CA VAL A 174 37.78 5.04 12.32
C VAL A 174 36.45 4.31 12.57
N ALA A 175 36.36 3.51 13.65
CA ALA A 175 35.13 2.80 13.99
C ALA A 175 34.02 3.79 14.40
N SER A 176 34.33 4.72 15.29
CA SER A 176 33.40 5.78 15.73
C SER A 176 32.99 6.70 14.57
N GLY A 177 33.90 6.97 13.64
CA GLY A 177 33.57 7.68 12.40
C GLY A 177 32.57 6.94 11.51
N ARG A 178 32.69 5.61 11.40
CA ARG A 178 31.75 4.77 10.64
C ARG A 178 30.35 4.75 11.27
N GLU A 179 30.25 4.67 12.60
CA GLU A 179 28.97 4.77 13.33
C GLU A 179 28.26 6.11 13.05
N TYR A 180 29.02 7.21 13.05
CA TYR A 180 28.49 8.53 12.68
C TYR A 180 27.99 8.57 11.24
N VAL A 181 28.80 8.08 10.27
CA VAL A 181 28.43 8.09 8.85
C VAL A 181 27.18 7.25 8.60
N GLU A 182 27.04 6.07 9.22
CA GLU A 182 25.84 5.24 9.11
C GLU A 182 24.59 5.98 9.60
N ALA A 183 24.65 6.57 10.81
CA ALA A 183 23.55 7.35 11.35
C ALA A 183 23.21 8.56 10.46
N TYR A 184 24.24 9.28 9.98
CA TYR A 184 24.10 10.45 9.11
C TYR A 184 23.40 10.10 7.80
N VAL A 185 23.90 9.09 7.08
CA VAL A 185 23.33 8.67 5.78
C VAL A 185 21.89 8.20 5.95
N ALA A 186 21.61 7.39 6.99
CA ALA A 186 20.25 6.94 7.29
C ALA A 186 19.29 8.10 7.60
N PHE A 187 19.76 9.15 8.28
CA PHE A 187 18.96 10.34 8.55
C PHE A 187 18.71 11.18 7.29
N ILE A 188 19.75 11.44 6.48
CA ILE A 188 19.62 12.23 5.25
C ILE A 188 18.66 11.55 4.27
N HIS A 189 18.81 10.25 4.01
CA HIS A 189 17.88 9.52 3.13
C HIS A 189 16.44 9.53 3.64
N TYR A 190 16.22 9.51 4.95
CA TYR A 190 14.88 9.59 5.52
C TYR A 190 14.25 10.96 5.25
N VAL A 191 14.98 12.06 5.50
CA VAL A 191 14.50 13.43 5.24
C VAL A 191 14.28 13.67 3.75
N GLU A 192 15.19 13.19 2.89
CA GLU A 192 15.06 13.29 1.43
C GLU A 192 13.77 12.62 0.94
N LYS A 193 13.50 11.38 1.37
CA LYS A 193 12.27 10.65 1.01
C LYS A 193 11.02 11.41 1.46
N LEU A 194 11.00 11.94 2.68
CA LEU A 194 9.88 12.75 3.16
C LEU A 194 9.66 14.00 2.30
N HIS A 195 10.73 14.70 1.93
CA HIS A 195 10.64 15.87 1.06
C HIS A 195 10.12 15.52 -0.33
N GLN A 196 10.58 14.42 -0.93
CA GLN A 196 10.12 13.92 -2.23
C GLN A 196 8.63 13.56 -2.20
N LEU A 197 8.18 12.87 -1.15
CA LEU A 197 6.77 12.53 -0.93
C LEU A 197 5.91 13.78 -0.77
N ALA A 198 6.33 14.74 0.06
CA ALA A 198 5.60 15.98 0.30
C ALA A 198 5.56 16.92 -0.91
N SER A 199 6.61 16.92 -1.75
CA SER A 199 6.70 17.76 -2.94
C SER A 199 6.00 17.16 -4.18
N GLY A 200 5.43 15.96 -4.06
CA GLY A 200 4.81 15.24 -5.18
C GLY A 200 5.80 14.70 -6.23
N ALA A 201 7.10 14.91 -6.05
CA ALA A 201 8.15 14.53 -7.01
C ALA A 201 8.36 13.01 -7.12
N GLY A 202 7.80 12.21 -6.19
CA GLY A 202 7.93 10.76 -6.16
C GLY A 202 6.69 9.96 -6.61
N LEU A 203 5.60 10.62 -7.06
CA LEU A 203 4.32 9.94 -7.37
C LEU A 203 4.01 9.79 -8.86
N HIS A 204 4.99 10.02 -9.75
CA HIS A 204 4.84 9.69 -11.17
C HIS A 204 5.05 8.19 -11.40
N HIS A 205 4.06 7.37 -11.07
CA HIS A 205 3.88 6.09 -11.75
C HIS A 205 2.97 6.30 -12.96
N GLU A 206 3.50 5.91 -14.10
CA GLU A 206 3.02 6.16 -15.45
C GLU A 206 1.66 5.49 -15.72
N GLY A 207 0.62 6.31 -15.85
CA GLY A 207 -0.50 5.99 -16.73
C GLY A 207 -0.05 6.19 -18.17
N GLY A 208 0.59 5.17 -18.75
CA GLY A 208 1.08 5.15 -20.14
C GLY A 208 -0.05 5.21 -21.16
N GLY A 209 -0.66 6.39 -21.32
CA GLY A 209 -1.43 6.75 -22.51
C GLY A 209 -0.45 7.20 -23.59
N ALA A 210 -0.21 6.33 -24.57
CA ALA A 210 0.58 6.65 -25.75
C ALA A 210 0.04 7.91 -26.43
N ARG A 211 0.73 9.05 -26.29
CA ARG A 211 0.62 10.16 -27.23
C ARG A 211 1.53 9.86 -28.41
N ALA A 212 0.93 9.52 -29.54
CA ALA A 212 1.62 9.51 -30.83
C ALA A 212 2.18 10.92 -31.14
N PRO A 213 3.35 11.02 -31.77
CA PRO A 213 3.93 12.32 -32.11
C PRO A 213 3.15 12.97 -33.26
N GLU A 214 2.61 14.16 -33.03
CA GLU A 214 2.18 15.05 -34.11
C GLU A 214 3.40 15.47 -34.94
N MET A 215 3.44 15.01 -36.20
CA MET A 215 4.36 15.57 -37.18
C MET A 215 3.84 16.96 -37.60
N HIS A 216 4.57 18.01 -37.23
CA HIS A 216 4.48 19.30 -37.91
C HIS A 216 5.19 19.21 -39.26
N GLN A 217 4.41 19.35 -40.34
CA GLN A 217 4.93 19.65 -41.67
C GLN A 217 5.18 21.16 -41.78
N HIS A 218 6.39 21.51 -42.19
CA HIS A 218 6.73 22.79 -42.83
C HIS A 218 6.93 22.53 -44.32
#